data_AF-A0A5J4T0A2-F1
#
_entry.id   AF-A0A5J4T0A2-F1
#
_cell.length_a   1.000
_cell.length_b   1.000
_cell.length_c   1.000
_cell.angle_alpha   90.00
_cell.angle_beta   90.00
_cell.angle_gamma   90.00
#
_symmetry.space_group_name_H-M   'P 1'
#
loop_
_entity.id
_entity.type
_entity.pdbx_description
1 polymer ?
#
loop_
_entity_poly.entity_id
_entity_poly.type
_entity_poly.pdbx_seq_one_letter_code
_entity_poly.pdbx_strand_id
1 'polypeptide(L)'
;MFFNDLRRHGKLAAKRHPMYEKNKFGKVFMYFMAVFWAGYLISIGIGLAYMLRDSFPGMEPYHILNKALLVILIMDFLIRFPFQKPPTQEVKPYLLLPIKKNRLFDFLLLRSGLSSFNVIWFFLFVPFAILTVTRFFGITGIITYNLGIYLLVVFNNYWYLLCRTLLNERVWWIVLPVTVYGILAALEFVPDNHPITTFTMNLGEAFIAGNILAFLGVLILIALIWLINRNIIKRLIYSEINKVEDTKVKHVSEYTFLERYGEIGEFFRLELKMLTRNKRCKMSLRTFGIIVILFSVLLSFSTIYDNAFMKNFIVIYSFIVFGVGILSQIMGFEGNYLDGLMTRKESIFNLLKAKYYLYSIGVLIPFVLITPAIVTGKLSVFSAISYMFFSIGVVYFAVFQ
;
A
#
# COMPACT_ATOMS: atom_id res chain seq x y z
N MET A 1 14.23 29.19 2.21
CA MET A 1 13.70 29.50 3.57
C MET A 1 12.46 28.66 3.87
N PHE A 2 11.32 28.94 3.23
CA PHE A 2 10.04 28.26 3.47
C PHE A 2 10.05 26.71 3.43
N PHE A 3 10.77 26.09 2.49
CA PHE A 3 10.92 24.63 2.41
C PHE A 3 11.58 24.02 3.67
N ASN A 4 12.62 24.68 4.18
CA ASN A 4 13.36 24.22 5.35
C ASN A 4 12.54 24.39 6.63
N ASP A 5 11.75 25.46 6.72
CA ASP A 5 10.88 25.74 7.87
C ASP A 5 9.76 24.70 7.99
N LEU A 6 9.13 24.34 6.88
CA LEU A 6 8.13 23.26 6.85
C LEU A 6 8.73 21.89 7.17
N ARG A 7 9.93 21.59 6.64
CA ARG A 7 10.65 20.35 6.97
C ARG A 7 11.00 20.30 8.47
N ARG A 8 11.38 21.43 9.06
CA ARG A 8 11.61 21.58 10.51
C ARG A 8 10.30 21.38 11.28
N HIS A 9 9.19 21.94 10.80
CA HIS A 9 7.88 21.76 11.41
C HIS A 9 7.45 20.29 11.45
N GLY A 10 7.66 19.54 10.35
CA GLY A 10 7.42 18.10 10.31
C GLY A 10 8.27 17.31 11.32
N LYS A 11 9.57 17.63 11.44
CA LYS A 11 10.45 17.03 12.45
C LYS A 11 10.00 17.34 13.88
N LEU A 12 9.58 18.59 14.14
CA LEU A 12 9.10 19.01 15.45
C LEU A 12 7.76 18.35 15.81
N ALA A 13 6.84 18.22 14.85
CA ALA A 13 5.58 17.50 15.04
C ALA A 13 5.82 16.03 15.43
N ALA A 14 6.78 15.36 14.78
CA ALA A 14 7.18 14.00 15.14
C ALA A 14 7.76 13.90 16.57
N LYS A 15 8.57 14.89 16.97
CA LYS A 15 9.15 14.95 18.34
C LYS A 15 8.11 15.23 19.42
N ARG A 16 7.09 16.04 19.13
CA ARG A 16 6.00 16.40 20.05
C ARG A 16 4.97 15.27 20.24
N HIS A 17 5.02 14.23 19.42
CA HIS A 17 4.09 13.12 19.55
C HIS A 17 4.29 12.41 20.90
N PRO A 18 3.24 12.19 21.72
CA PRO A 18 3.37 11.62 23.08
C PRO A 18 4.07 10.26 23.13
N MET A 19 3.94 9.47 22.06
CA MET A 19 4.62 8.18 21.91
C MET A 19 6.10 8.28 21.51
N TYR A 20 6.62 9.47 21.19
CA TYR A 20 8.00 9.65 20.74
C TYR A 20 9.00 9.27 21.84
N GLU A 21 8.75 9.64 23.09
CA GLU A 21 9.63 9.30 24.21
C GLU A 21 9.38 7.89 24.75
N LYS A 22 8.11 7.44 24.77
CA LYS A 22 7.74 6.10 25.26
C LYS A 22 8.26 4.98 24.36
N ASN A 23 8.46 5.22 23.07
CA ASN A 23 8.81 4.18 22.10
C ASN A 23 10.32 4.12 21.75
N LYS A 24 11.21 4.12 22.75
CA LYS A 24 12.67 3.97 22.52
C LYS A 24 13.00 2.67 21.79
N PHE A 25 12.40 1.56 22.21
CA PHE A 25 12.56 0.26 21.55
C PHE A 25 12.10 0.30 20.09
N GLY A 26 10.90 0.85 19.81
CA GLY A 26 10.41 0.96 18.44
C GLY A 26 11.30 1.83 17.54
N LYS A 27 11.98 2.85 18.07
CA LYS A 27 12.97 3.62 17.30
C LYS A 27 14.16 2.75 16.90
N VAL A 28 14.75 2.03 17.87
CA VAL A 28 15.87 1.12 17.60
C VAL A 28 15.45 0.04 16.61
N PHE A 29 14.27 -0.55 16.79
CA PHE A 29 13.72 -1.55 15.89
C PHE A 29 13.46 -1.01 14.48
N MET A 30 12.98 0.23 14.33
CA MET A 30 12.82 0.88 13.02
C MET A 30 14.17 1.08 12.31
N TYR A 31 15.21 1.52 13.03
CA TYR A 31 16.56 1.65 12.44
C TYR A 31 17.13 0.29 12.07
N PHE A 32 17.00 -0.71 12.94
CA PHE A 32 17.40 -2.08 12.65
C PHE A 32 16.70 -2.63 11.40
N MET A 33 15.38 -2.46 11.29
CA MET A 33 14.62 -2.87 10.11
C MET A 33 15.05 -2.12 8.86
N ALA A 34 15.34 -0.82 8.95
CA ALA A 34 15.83 -0.05 7.80
C ALA A 34 17.19 -0.57 7.31
N VAL A 35 18.12 -0.86 8.22
CA VAL A 35 19.44 -1.43 7.88
C VAL A 35 19.30 -2.84 7.32
N PHE A 36 18.44 -3.67 7.92
CA PHE A 36 18.13 -5.01 7.45
C PHE A 36 17.61 -5.00 6.01
N TRP A 37 16.61 -4.16 5.70
CA TRP A 37 16.07 -4.02 4.34
C TRP A 37 17.11 -3.49 3.35
N ALA A 38 17.94 -2.52 3.76
CA ALA A 38 19.02 -2.03 2.91
C ALA A 38 20.03 -3.13 2.58
N GLY A 39 20.50 -3.89 3.58
CA GLY A 39 21.41 -5.02 3.37
C GLY A 39 20.80 -6.14 2.53
N TYR A 40 19.51 -6.41 2.72
CA TYR A 40 18.77 -7.40 1.94
C TYR A 40 18.67 -6.99 0.46
N LEU A 41 18.35 -5.73 0.17
CA LEU A 41 18.29 -5.21 -1.20
C LEU A 41 19.66 -5.18 -1.88
N ILE A 42 20.73 -4.88 -1.14
CA ILE A 42 22.11 -4.98 -1.66
C ILE A 42 22.43 -6.42 -2.03
N SER A 43 22.10 -7.37 -1.15
CA SER A 43 22.32 -8.79 -1.37
C SER A 43 21.55 -9.29 -2.59
N ILE A 44 20.30 -8.85 -2.77
CA ILE A 44 19.50 -9.12 -3.97
C ILE A 44 20.15 -8.50 -5.21
N GLY A 45 20.60 -7.24 -5.15
CA GLY A 45 21.25 -6.58 -6.29
C GLY A 45 22.50 -7.32 -6.76
N ILE A 46 23.33 -7.78 -5.82
CA ILE A 46 24.52 -8.60 -6.10
C ILE A 46 24.11 -9.98 -6.64
N GLY A 47 23.17 -10.66 -5.97
CA GLY A 47 22.69 -11.97 -6.38
C GLY A 47 22.08 -11.97 -7.78
N LEU A 48 21.29 -10.95 -8.13
CA LEU A 48 20.73 -10.75 -9.47
C LEU A 48 21.84 -10.55 -10.52
N ALA A 49 22.91 -9.82 -10.20
CA ALA A 49 24.01 -9.62 -11.14
C ALA A 49 24.69 -10.95 -11.52
N TYR A 50 24.95 -11.84 -10.55
CA TYR A 50 25.52 -13.16 -10.81
C TYR A 50 24.53 -14.12 -11.46
N MET A 51 23.31 -14.23 -10.90
CA MET A 51 22.28 -15.13 -11.41
C MET A 51 21.97 -14.87 -12.88
N LEU A 52 21.80 -13.59 -13.26
CA LEU A 52 21.49 -13.23 -14.64
C LEU A 52 22.66 -13.51 -15.59
N ARG A 53 23.89 -13.34 -15.13
CA ARG A 53 25.10 -13.65 -15.90
C ARG A 53 25.23 -15.15 -16.19
N ASP A 54 24.92 -15.99 -15.20
CA ASP A 54 25.05 -17.44 -15.32
C ASP A 54 23.87 -18.07 -16.09
N SER A 55 22.66 -17.51 -15.95
CA SER A 55 21.44 -18.06 -16.57
C SER A 55 21.28 -17.72 -18.05
N PHE A 56 21.84 -16.58 -18.49
CA PHE A 56 21.68 -16.08 -19.86
C PHE A 56 23.02 -15.63 -20.46
N PRO A 57 23.88 -16.57 -20.91
CA PRO A 57 25.22 -16.23 -21.40
C PRO A 57 25.24 -15.38 -22.70
N GLY A 58 24.10 -15.20 -23.38
CA GLY A 58 23.98 -14.45 -24.63
C GLY A 58 23.48 -13.00 -24.51
N MET A 59 23.10 -12.54 -23.32
CA MET A 59 22.67 -11.15 -23.09
C MET A 59 23.32 -10.59 -21.84
N GLU A 60 23.72 -9.31 -21.90
CA GLU A 60 24.29 -8.67 -20.72
C GLU A 60 23.25 -8.55 -19.59
N PRO A 61 23.64 -8.78 -18.32
CA PRO A 61 22.71 -8.78 -17.19
C PRO A 61 21.87 -7.50 -17.07
N TYR A 62 22.44 -6.34 -17.44
CA TYR A 62 21.73 -5.06 -17.36
C TYR A 62 20.58 -4.96 -18.37
N HIS A 63 20.68 -5.55 -19.57
CA HIS A 63 19.57 -5.58 -20.52
C HIS A 63 18.39 -6.40 -19.98
N ILE A 64 18.69 -7.52 -19.31
CA ILE A 64 17.66 -8.40 -18.74
C ILE A 64 16.96 -7.70 -17.56
N LEU A 65 17.72 -7.03 -16.69
CA LEU A 65 17.12 -6.24 -15.62
C LEU A 65 16.27 -5.08 -16.17
N ASN A 66 16.71 -4.42 -17.24
CA ASN A 66 15.95 -3.35 -17.89
C ASN A 66 14.64 -3.86 -18.54
N LYS A 67 14.61 -5.10 -19.04
CA LYS A 67 13.35 -5.76 -19.45
C LYS A 67 12.40 -5.93 -18.26
N ALA A 68 12.92 -6.32 -17.10
CA ALA A 68 12.14 -6.49 -15.88
C ALA A 68 11.79 -5.17 -15.14
N LEU A 69 12.24 -4.01 -15.63
CA LEU A 69 12.11 -2.72 -14.95
C LEU A 69 10.63 -2.35 -14.68
N LEU A 70 9.72 -2.65 -15.61
CA LEU A 70 8.29 -2.42 -15.42
C LEU A 70 7.74 -3.19 -14.22
N VAL A 71 8.15 -4.46 -14.06
CA VAL A 71 7.72 -5.31 -12.95
C VAL A 71 8.22 -4.73 -11.63
N ILE A 72 9.45 -4.22 -11.60
CA ILE A 72 10.01 -3.54 -10.44
C ILE A 72 9.18 -2.28 -10.08
N LEU A 73 8.78 -1.49 -11.08
CA LEU A 73 7.92 -0.31 -10.86
C LEU A 73 6.50 -0.68 -10.37
N ILE A 74 5.93 -1.78 -10.86
CA ILE A 74 4.64 -2.31 -10.36
C ILE A 74 4.79 -2.73 -8.89
N MET A 75 5.85 -3.45 -8.55
CA MET A 75 6.13 -3.83 -7.16
C MET A 75 6.32 -2.59 -6.27
N ASP A 76 7.07 -1.58 -6.72
CA ASP A 76 7.21 -0.30 -6.02
C ASP A 76 5.86 0.38 -5.77
N PHE A 77 4.98 0.40 -6.77
CA PHE A 77 3.63 0.96 -6.64
C PHE A 77 2.81 0.23 -5.57
N LEU A 78 2.86 -1.10 -5.54
CA LEU A 78 2.12 -1.93 -4.57
C LEU A 78 2.66 -1.76 -3.15
N ILE A 79 3.99 -1.80 -2.97
CA ILE A 79 4.62 -1.67 -1.66
C ILE A 79 4.31 -0.28 -1.05
N ARG A 80 4.11 0.77 -1.86
CA ARG A 80 3.77 2.12 -1.34
C ARG A 80 2.41 2.21 -0.65
N PHE A 81 1.43 1.38 -0.99
CA PHE A 81 0.07 1.46 -0.41
C PHE A 81 0.01 1.43 1.12
N PRO A 82 0.67 0.48 1.81
CA PRO A 82 0.68 0.45 3.26
C PRO A 82 1.59 1.53 3.89
N PHE A 83 2.71 1.88 3.26
CA PHE A 83 3.74 2.70 3.90
C PHE A 83 3.56 4.22 3.68
N GLN A 84 3.00 4.65 2.55
CA GLN A 84 2.98 6.06 2.16
C GLN A 84 1.59 6.71 2.33
N LYS A 85 1.50 7.71 3.19
CA LYS A 85 0.28 8.51 3.40
C LYS A 85 0.14 9.60 2.32
N PRO A 86 -1.09 9.89 1.84
CA PRO A 86 -1.31 10.95 0.87
C PRO A 86 -1.12 12.34 1.51
N PRO A 87 -0.62 13.32 0.75
CA PRO A 87 -0.32 14.66 1.25
C PRO A 87 -1.57 15.45 1.64
N THR A 88 -2.76 15.08 1.15
CA THR A 88 -4.05 15.73 1.49
C THR A 88 -4.31 15.76 3.00
N GLN A 89 -3.90 14.72 3.73
CA GLN A 89 -4.03 14.66 5.19
C GLN A 89 -3.04 15.59 5.90
N GLU A 90 -1.86 15.80 5.32
CA GLU A 90 -0.84 16.68 5.88
C GLU A 90 -1.14 18.15 5.63
N VAL A 91 -2.00 18.51 4.67
CA VAL A 91 -2.27 19.92 4.32
C VAL A 91 -3.14 20.61 5.37
N LYS A 92 -4.07 19.89 6.00
CA LYS A 92 -5.11 20.49 6.86
C LYS A 92 -4.58 21.48 7.91
N PRO A 93 -3.53 21.16 8.69
CA PRO A 93 -2.97 22.08 9.68
C PRO A 93 -2.38 23.35 9.06
N TYR A 94 -1.88 23.26 7.82
CA TYR A 94 -1.24 24.38 7.12
C TYR A 94 -2.23 25.29 6.41
N LEU A 95 -3.52 24.91 6.30
CA LEU A 95 -4.56 25.75 5.69
C LEU A 95 -4.90 26.99 6.52
N LEU A 96 -4.67 26.93 7.84
CA LEU A 96 -4.91 28.03 8.77
C LEU A 96 -3.79 29.10 8.72
N LEU A 97 -2.63 28.74 8.17
CA LEU A 97 -1.50 29.66 8.09
C LEU A 97 -1.64 30.58 6.87
N PRO A 98 -1.14 31.83 6.93
CA PRO A 98 -1.21 32.81 5.85
C PRO A 98 -0.21 32.49 4.72
N ILE A 99 -0.34 31.30 4.12
CA ILE A 99 0.55 30.77 3.08
C ILE A 99 -0.26 30.63 1.79
N LYS A 100 0.32 31.07 0.65
CA LYS A 100 -0.29 30.85 -0.67
C LYS A 100 -0.46 29.34 -0.93
N LYS A 101 -1.71 28.89 -1.05
CA LYS A 101 -2.09 27.46 -1.23
C LYS A 101 -1.33 26.77 -2.36
N ASN A 102 -1.09 27.45 -3.48
CA ASN A 102 -0.31 26.90 -4.60
C ASN A 102 1.11 26.49 -4.18
N ARG A 103 1.81 27.34 -3.40
CA ARG A 103 3.16 27.02 -2.89
C ARG A 103 3.14 25.85 -1.92
N LEU A 104 2.06 25.70 -1.15
CA LEU A 104 1.89 24.59 -0.21
C LEU A 104 1.75 23.24 -0.97
N PHE A 105 0.96 23.20 -2.04
CA PHE A 105 0.82 21.99 -2.87
C PHE A 105 2.14 21.61 -3.55
N ASP A 106 2.81 22.60 -4.14
CA ASP A 106 4.09 22.40 -4.81
C ASP A 106 5.13 21.84 -3.82
N PHE A 107 5.15 22.36 -2.60
CA PHE A 107 6.02 21.87 -1.52
C PHE A 107 5.73 20.41 -1.15
N LEU A 108 4.47 20.04 -0.97
CA LEU A 108 4.09 18.68 -0.57
C LEU A 108 4.45 17.66 -1.65
N LEU A 109 4.26 18.03 -2.92
CA LEU A 109 4.66 17.22 -4.06
C LEU A 109 6.19 17.08 -4.14
N LEU A 110 6.94 18.17 -3.94
CA LEU A 110 8.41 18.12 -3.90
C LEU A 110 8.92 17.26 -2.74
N ARG A 111 8.31 17.38 -1.56
CA ARG A 111 8.66 16.56 -0.39
C ARG A 111 8.39 15.07 -0.63
N SER A 112 7.33 14.73 -1.34
CA SER A 112 7.04 13.34 -1.73
C SER A 112 8.06 12.81 -2.75
N GLY A 113 8.41 13.62 -3.76
CA GLY A 113 9.44 13.27 -4.76
C GLY A 113 10.83 13.06 -4.15
N LEU A 114 11.21 13.86 -3.14
CA LEU A 114 12.48 13.75 -2.42
C LEU A 114 12.37 12.90 -1.15
N SER A 115 11.38 12.01 -1.06
CA SER A 115 11.19 11.17 0.11
C SER A 115 12.26 10.08 0.20
N SER A 116 12.64 9.71 1.43
CA SER A 116 13.61 8.63 1.68
C SER A 116 13.17 7.28 1.09
N PHE A 117 11.86 7.09 0.88
CA PHE A 117 11.32 5.89 0.28
C PHE A 117 11.75 5.72 -1.19
N ASN A 118 11.93 6.81 -1.93
CA ASN A 118 12.40 6.75 -3.32
C ASN A 118 13.87 6.34 -3.43
N VAL A 119 14.65 6.58 -2.37
CA VAL A 119 16.09 6.26 -2.30
C VAL A 119 16.30 4.77 -2.04
N ILE A 120 15.29 4.03 -1.55
CA ILE A 120 15.39 2.61 -1.20
C ILE A 120 15.89 1.77 -2.39
N TRP A 121 15.44 2.08 -3.61
CA TRP A 121 15.83 1.34 -4.81
C TRP A 121 17.31 1.49 -5.17
N PHE A 122 18.00 2.54 -4.72
CA PHE A 122 19.45 2.64 -4.91
C PHE A 122 20.20 1.51 -4.23
N PHE A 123 19.71 0.98 -3.11
CA PHE A 123 20.35 -0.16 -2.46
C PHE A 123 20.33 -1.42 -3.32
N LEU A 124 19.42 -1.53 -4.29
CA LEU A 124 19.39 -2.64 -5.25
C LEU A 124 20.16 -2.29 -6.53
N PHE A 125 19.87 -1.13 -7.14
CA PHE A 125 20.40 -0.78 -8.45
C PHE A 125 21.85 -0.30 -8.44
N VAL A 126 22.33 0.33 -7.38
CA VAL A 126 23.73 0.77 -7.29
C VAL A 126 24.70 -0.41 -7.29
N PRO A 127 24.59 -1.42 -6.38
CA PRO A 127 25.52 -2.56 -6.41
C PRO A 127 25.38 -3.37 -7.70
N PHE A 128 24.16 -3.52 -8.24
CA PHE A 128 23.94 -4.18 -9.52
C PHE A 128 24.65 -3.45 -10.67
N ALA A 129 24.52 -2.13 -10.76
CA ALA A 129 25.16 -1.32 -11.79
C ALA A 129 26.70 -1.35 -11.69
N ILE A 130 27.24 -1.34 -10.46
CA ILE A 130 28.68 -1.46 -10.23
C ILE A 130 29.23 -2.79 -10.79
N LEU A 131 28.50 -3.90 -10.66
CA LEU A 131 28.98 -5.20 -11.13
C LEU A 131 28.81 -5.42 -12.63
N THR A 132 27.81 -4.79 -13.25
CA THR A 132 27.38 -5.11 -14.63
C THR A 132 27.74 -4.01 -15.63
N VAL A 133 27.57 -2.74 -15.27
CA VAL A 133 27.72 -1.58 -16.17
C VAL A 133 29.16 -1.08 -16.23
N THR A 134 29.93 -1.22 -15.14
CA THR A 134 31.34 -0.77 -15.06
C THR A 134 32.20 -1.32 -16.19
N ARG A 135 31.97 -2.56 -16.60
CA ARG A 135 32.76 -3.27 -17.61
C ARG A 135 32.68 -2.61 -19.00
N PHE A 136 31.58 -1.94 -19.32
CA PHE A 136 31.32 -1.42 -20.67
C PHE A 136 31.22 0.11 -20.74
N PHE A 137 30.66 0.76 -19.71
CA PHE A 137 30.37 2.19 -19.73
C PHE A 137 31.07 2.98 -18.61
N GLY A 138 31.90 2.31 -17.80
CA GLY A 138 32.66 2.94 -16.72
C GLY A 138 31.79 3.60 -15.64
N ILE A 139 32.37 4.56 -14.93
CA ILE A 139 31.72 5.23 -13.78
C ILE A 139 30.60 6.18 -14.24
N THR A 140 30.74 6.79 -15.41
CA THR A 140 29.74 7.70 -15.99
C THR A 140 28.44 6.97 -16.31
N GLY A 141 28.52 5.75 -16.86
CA GLY A 141 27.37 4.89 -17.10
C GLY A 141 26.60 4.52 -15.82
N ILE A 142 27.31 4.29 -14.70
CA ILE A 142 26.68 3.98 -13.41
C ILE A 142 25.87 5.18 -12.90
N ILE A 143 26.46 6.37 -12.95
CA ILE A 143 25.81 7.59 -12.42
C ILE A 143 24.56 7.92 -13.24
N THR A 144 24.68 7.90 -14.56
CA THR A 144 23.57 8.20 -15.48
C THR A 144 22.45 7.16 -15.38
N TYR A 145 22.79 5.87 -15.30
CA TYR A 145 21.81 4.80 -15.10
C TYR A 145 21.04 4.94 -13.79
N ASN A 146 21.74 5.14 -12.66
CA ASN A 146 21.08 5.33 -11.37
C ASN A 146 20.21 6.60 -11.35
N LEU A 147 20.66 7.68 -11.98
CA LEU A 147 19.87 8.91 -12.11
C LEU A 147 18.58 8.64 -12.92
N GLY A 148 18.67 7.90 -14.02
CA GLY A 148 17.51 7.53 -14.84
C GLY A 148 16.49 6.69 -14.06
N ILE A 149 16.96 5.68 -13.34
CA ILE A 149 16.11 4.86 -12.46
C ILE A 149 15.46 5.72 -11.36
N TYR A 150 16.21 6.65 -10.76
CA TYR A 150 15.67 7.55 -9.75
C TYR A 150 14.52 8.38 -10.29
N LEU A 151 14.66 8.94 -11.49
CA LEU A 151 13.58 9.69 -12.15
C LEU A 151 12.35 8.81 -12.40
N LEU A 152 12.53 7.56 -12.85
CA LEU A 152 11.41 6.62 -13.01
C LEU A 152 10.71 6.31 -11.68
N VAL A 153 11.46 6.11 -10.60
CA VAL A 153 10.90 5.90 -9.25
C VAL A 153 10.14 7.15 -8.78
N VAL A 154 10.64 8.35 -9.06
CA VAL A 154 9.94 9.61 -8.76
C VAL A 154 8.65 9.74 -9.57
N PHE A 155 8.68 9.39 -10.86
CA PHE A 155 7.49 9.32 -11.70
C PHE A 155 6.46 8.34 -11.14
N ASN A 156 6.88 7.12 -10.80
CA ASN A 156 6.02 6.10 -10.22
C ASN A 156 5.45 6.50 -8.85
N ASN A 157 6.21 7.24 -8.05
CA ASN A 157 5.73 7.81 -6.81
C ASN A 157 4.61 8.85 -7.04
N TYR A 158 4.71 9.69 -8.08
CA TYR A 158 3.62 10.62 -8.43
C TYR A 158 2.41 9.91 -9.03
N TRP A 159 2.61 8.82 -9.75
CA TRP A 159 1.54 7.92 -10.20
C TRP A 159 0.80 7.28 -9.02
N TYR A 160 1.55 6.76 -8.05
CA TYR A 160 1.00 6.26 -6.79
C TYR A 160 0.18 7.34 -6.06
N LEU A 161 0.72 8.55 -5.94
CA LEU A 161 0.05 9.67 -5.28
C LEU A 161 -1.30 10.00 -5.94
N LEU A 162 -1.34 10.01 -7.27
CA LEU A 162 -2.54 10.29 -8.05
C LEU A 162 -3.60 9.21 -7.80
N CYS A 163 -3.22 7.94 -7.95
CA CYS A 163 -4.13 6.82 -7.71
C CYS A 163 -4.65 6.84 -6.28
N ARG A 164 -3.77 7.05 -5.30
CA ARG A 164 -4.11 7.09 -3.87
C ARG A 164 -5.02 8.25 -3.52
N THR A 165 -4.82 9.44 -4.08
CA THR A 165 -5.68 10.60 -3.82
C THR A 165 -7.08 10.39 -4.37
N LEU A 166 -7.20 9.89 -5.60
CA LEU A 166 -8.48 9.57 -6.24
C LEU A 166 -9.24 8.44 -5.52
N LEU A 167 -8.55 7.36 -5.15
CA LEU A 167 -9.11 6.24 -4.37
C LEU A 167 -9.69 6.68 -3.02
N ASN A 168 -9.04 7.66 -2.37
CA ASN A 168 -9.51 8.21 -1.09
C ASN A 168 -10.76 9.09 -1.23
N GLU A 169 -11.01 9.64 -2.42
CA GLU A 169 -12.24 10.36 -2.74
C GLU A 169 -13.36 9.37 -3.09
N ARG A 170 -13.13 8.51 -4.09
CA ARG A 170 -14.09 7.50 -4.56
C ARG A 170 -13.37 6.20 -4.91
N VAL A 171 -13.90 5.08 -4.41
CA VAL A 171 -13.30 3.74 -4.62
C VAL A 171 -13.33 3.30 -6.08
N TRP A 172 -14.29 3.77 -6.88
CA TRP A 172 -14.37 3.49 -8.32
C TRP A 172 -13.09 3.85 -9.09
N TRP A 173 -12.28 4.77 -8.57
CA TRP A 173 -10.98 5.09 -9.15
C TRP A 173 -9.95 3.96 -9.06
N ILE A 174 -10.24 2.83 -8.41
CA ILE A 174 -9.40 1.62 -8.49
C ILE A 174 -9.33 1.07 -9.92
N VAL A 175 -10.33 1.37 -10.74
CA VAL A 175 -10.34 1.03 -12.16
C VAL A 175 -9.15 1.65 -12.87
N LEU A 176 -8.71 2.85 -12.48
CA LEU A 176 -7.61 3.55 -13.16
C LEU A 176 -6.28 2.76 -13.13
N PRO A 177 -5.70 2.40 -11.97
CA PRO A 177 -4.48 1.59 -11.96
C PRO A 177 -4.70 0.19 -12.55
N VAL A 178 -5.85 -0.43 -12.31
CA VAL A 178 -6.17 -1.77 -12.88
C VAL A 178 -6.21 -1.73 -14.40
N THR A 179 -6.79 -0.69 -15.00
CA THR A 179 -6.89 -0.55 -16.45
C THR A 179 -5.51 -0.26 -17.05
N VAL A 180 -4.72 0.63 -16.42
CA VAL A 180 -3.37 0.93 -16.92
C VAL A 180 -2.47 -0.29 -16.86
N TYR A 181 -2.39 -0.98 -15.72
CA TYR A 181 -1.58 -2.20 -15.61
C TYR A 181 -2.15 -3.37 -16.41
N GLY A 182 -3.48 -3.44 -16.57
CA GLY A 182 -4.14 -4.43 -17.43
C GLY A 182 -3.82 -4.23 -18.91
N ILE A 183 -3.81 -2.99 -19.40
CA ILE A 183 -3.38 -2.67 -20.77
C ILE A 183 -1.90 -2.99 -20.95
N LEU A 184 -1.05 -2.62 -19.97
CA LEU A 184 0.37 -2.95 -20.03
C LEU A 184 0.61 -4.47 -20.05
N ALA A 185 -0.12 -5.23 -19.23
CA ALA A 185 -0.04 -6.69 -19.27
C ALA A 185 -0.54 -7.24 -20.62
N ALA A 186 -1.67 -6.76 -21.12
CA ALA A 186 -2.24 -7.21 -22.39
C ALA A 186 -1.28 -6.97 -23.57
N LEU A 187 -0.64 -5.79 -23.60
CA LEU A 187 0.38 -5.46 -24.59
C LEU A 187 1.63 -6.34 -24.49
N GLU A 188 1.97 -6.82 -23.29
CA GLU A 188 3.08 -7.77 -23.10
C GLU A 188 2.73 -9.18 -23.60
N PHE A 189 1.46 -9.59 -23.53
CA PHE A 189 0.98 -10.89 -24.02
C PHE A 189 0.70 -10.93 -25.53
N VAL A 190 0.92 -9.83 -26.26
CA VAL A 190 0.82 -9.82 -27.73
C VAL A 190 1.97 -10.66 -28.30
N PRO A 191 1.68 -11.74 -29.04
CA PRO A 191 2.72 -12.56 -29.65
C PRO A 191 3.54 -11.74 -30.66
N ASP A 192 4.83 -12.04 -30.71
CA ASP A 192 5.84 -11.61 -31.69
C ASP A 192 6.69 -10.36 -31.39
N ASN A 193 6.28 -9.40 -30.56
CA ASN A 193 7.09 -8.16 -30.41
C ASN A 193 7.31 -7.59 -29.00
N HIS A 194 6.74 -8.18 -27.93
CA HIS A 194 6.82 -7.72 -26.53
C HIS A 194 7.19 -6.21 -26.40
N PRO A 195 6.30 -5.32 -26.87
CA PRO A 195 6.66 -3.91 -27.14
C PRO A 195 7.04 -3.15 -25.87
N ILE A 196 6.57 -3.60 -24.71
CA ILE A 196 6.85 -2.93 -23.44
C ILE A 196 8.20 -3.33 -22.91
N THR A 197 8.54 -4.63 -22.89
CA THR A 197 9.88 -5.06 -22.44
C THR A 197 10.98 -4.56 -23.37
N THR A 198 10.73 -4.48 -24.68
CA THR A 198 11.67 -3.84 -25.63
C THR A 198 11.79 -2.33 -25.37
N PHE A 199 10.68 -1.63 -25.12
CA PHE A 199 10.70 -0.22 -24.75
C PHE A 199 11.48 0.05 -23.45
N THR A 200 11.24 -0.73 -22.39
CA THR A 200 11.95 -0.55 -21.11
C THR A 200 13.42 -0.92 -21.22
N MET A 201 13.77 -1.91 -22.04
CA MET A 201 15.15 -2.25 -22.36
C MET A 201 15.87 -1.08 -23.04
N ASN A 202 15.30 -0.53 -24.11
CA ASN A 202 15.88 0.59 -24.86
C ASN A 202 15.97 1.85 -24.00
N LEU A 203 14.98 2.09 -23.15
CA LEU A 203 14.97 3.22 -22.22
C LEU A 203 16.08 3.09 -21.16
N GLY A 204 16.27 1.90 -20.61
CA GLY A 204 17.36 1.62 -19.66
C GLY A 204 18.74 1.75 -20.29
N GLU A 205 18.91 1.29 -21.54
CA GLU A 205 20.14 1.47 -22.31
C GLU A 205 20.40 2.95 -22.63
N ALA A 206 19.37 3.70 -23.02
CA ALA A 206 19.47 5.14 -23.26
C ALA A 206 19.93 5.90 -22.00
N PHE A 207 19.54 5.44 -20.80
CA PHE A 207 20.06 6.01 -19.56
C PHE A 207 21.53 5.68 -19.32
N ILE A 208 21.96 4.44 -19.59
CA ILE A 208 23.37 4.02 -19.45
C ILE A 208 24.26 4.82 -20.43
N ALA A 209 23.78 5.03 -21.66
CA ALA A 209 24.46 5.81 -22.68
C ALA A 209 24.43 7.33 -22.42
N GLY A 210 23.68 7.80 -21.40
CA GLY A 210 23.56 9.22 -21.09
C GLY A 210 22.75 10.03 -22.12
N ASN A 211 21.83 9.40 -22.85
CA ASN A 211 21.06 10.09 -23.90
C ASN A 211 20.11 11.14 -23.29
N ILE A 212 20.41 12.40 -23.57
CA ILE A 212 19.68 13.56 -23.04
C ILE A 212 18.18 13.51 -23.40
N LEU A 213 17.83 12.99 -24.58
CA LEU A 213 16.43 12.89 -25.01
C LEU A 213 15.60 11.96 -24.12
N ALA A 214 16.17 10.84 -23.67
CA ALA A 214 15.49 9.91 -22.77
C ALA A 214 15.24 10.55 -21.40
N PHE A 215 16.24 11.26 -20.85
CA PHE A 215 16.10 12.03 -19.61
C PHE A 215 15.03 13.13 -19.74
N LEU A 216 15.05 13.87 -20.84
CA LEU A 216 14.09 14.94 -21.10
C LEU A 216 12.66 14.39 -21.22
N GLY A 217 12.48 13.27 -21.91
CA GLY A 217 11.19 12.57 -22.01
C GLY A 217 10.61 12.20 -20.65
N VAL A 218 11.42 11.59 -19.77
CA VAL A 218 10.97 11.25 -18.41
C VAL A 218 10.69 12.48 -17.56
N LEU A 219 11.52 13.54 -17.68
CA LEU A 219 11.28 14.80 -16.97
C LEU A 219 9.97 15.48 -17.40
N ILE A 220 9.62 15.44 -18.70
CA ILE A 220 8.32 15.92 -19.19
C ILE A 220 7.18 15.12 -18.56
N LEU A 221 7.27 13.78 -18.54
CA LEU A 221 6.25 12.93 -17.92
C LEU A 221 6.08 13.24 -16.43
N ILE A 222 7.18 13.45 -15.70
CA ILE A 222 7.17 13.89 -14.31
C ILE A 222 6.47 15.24 -14.16
N ALA A 223 6.78 16.21 -15.02
CA ALA A 223 6.15 17.53 -14.98
C ALA A 223 4.64 17.46 -15.26
N LEU A 224 4.21 16.66 -16.24
CA LEU A 224 2.79 16.46 -16.56
C LEU A 224 2.03 15.85 -15.39
N ILE A 225 2.54 14.76 -14.82
CA ILE A 225 1.87 14.10 -13.69
C ILE A 225 1.88 14.97 -12.43
N TRP A 226 2.92 15.79 -12.26
CA TRP A 226 3.00 16.78 -11.18
C TRP A 226 1.90 17.84 -11.33
N LEU A 227 1.68 18.37 -12.53
CA LEU A 227 0.61 19.34 -12.81
C LEU A 227 -0.78 18.74 -12.59
N ILE A 228 -1.00 17.50 -13.03
CA ILE A 228 -2.27 16.80 -12.82
C ILE A 228 -2.54 16.61 -11.32
N ASN A 229 -1.55 16.10 -10.57
CA ASN A 229 -1.66 15.94 -9.13
C ASN A 229 -1.95 17.27 -8.42
N ARG A 230 -1.26 18.35 -8.81
CA ARG A 230 -1.47 19.68 -8.27
C ARG A 230 -2.93 20.15 -8.45
N ASN A 231 -3.49 19.95 -9.65
CA ASN A 231 -4.87 20.34 -9.96
C ASN A 231 -5.89 19.51 -9.18
N ILE A 232 -5.69 18.20 -9.06
CA ILE A 232 -6.58 17.30 -8.30
C ILE A 232 -6.58 17.66 -6.82
N ILE A 233 -5.40 17.79 -6.20
CA ILE A 233 -5.27 18.15 -4.78
C ILE A 233 -5.94 19.50 -4.50
N LYS A 234 -5.73 20.48 -5.39
CA LYS A 234 -6.37 21.79 -5.31
C LYS A 234 -7.90 21.64 -5.30
N ARG A 235 -8.47 20.93 -6.28
CA ARG A 235 -9.92 20.72 -6.40
C ARG A 235 -10.51 20.03 -5.15
N LEU A 236 -9.84 18.98 -4.66
CA LEU A 236 -10.28 18.23 -3.49
C LEU A 236 -10.33 19.11 -2.23
N ILE A 237 -9.30 19.91 -1.99
CA ILE A 237 -9.25 20.76 -0.80
C ILE A 237 -10.27 21.89 -0.87
N TYR A 238 -10.47 22.52 -2.04
CA TYR A 238 -11.54 23.50 -2.20
C TYR A 238 -12.92 22.87 -1.99
N SER A 239 -13.14 21.64 -2.44
CA SER A 239 -14.40 20.93 -2.18
C SER A 239 -14.60 20.58 -0.70
N GLU A 240 -13.52 20.35 0.05
CA GLU A 240 -13.59 20.06 1.49
C GLU A 240 -13.84 21.34 2.31
N ILE A 241 -13.26 22.48 1.92
CA ILE A 241 -13.49 23.78 2.56
C ILE A 241 -14.91 24.29 2.26
N ASN A 242 -15.40 24.09 1.05
CA ASN A 242 -16.74 24.55 0.64
C ASN A 242 -17.86 23.61 1.10
N LYS A 243 -17.54 22.46 1.71
CA LYS A 243 -18.55 21.63 2.35
C LYS A 243 -19.02 22.32 3.63
N VAL A 244 -20.14 23.03 3.51
CA VAL A 244 -21.00 23.31 4.65
C VAL A 244 -21.44 21.95 5.19
N GLU A 245 -21.22 21.71 6.49
CA GLU A 245 -21.66 20.48 7.14
C GLU A 245 -23.19 20.39 7.02
N ASP A 246 -23.67 19.64 6.03
CA ASP A 246 -25.07 19.22 6.00
C ASP A 246 -25.30 18.32 7.22
N THR A 247 -25.76 18.92 8.30
CA THR A 247 -26.28 18.30 9.52
C THR A 247 -27.60 17.56 9.28
N LYS A 248 -27.86 17.10 8.05
CA LYS A 248 -28.95 16.17 7.79
C LYS A 248 -28.43 14.77 8.07
N VAL A 249 -28.77 14.27 9.27
CA VAL A 249 -28.60 12.86 9.65
C VAL A 249 -29.30 12.01 8.59
N LYS A 250 -28.54 11.60 7.56
CA LYS A 250 -29.03 10.66 6.54
C LYS A 250 -29.33 9.34 7.24
N HIS A 251 -30.59 8.92 7.13
CA HIS A 251 -31.15 7.60 7.44
C HIS A 251 -30.29 6.79 8.41
N VAL A 252 -30.58 6.89 9.71
CA VAL A 252 -30.02 5.94 10.67
C VAL A 252 -30.58 4.59 10.29
N SER A 253 -29.74 3.68 9.82
CA SER A 253 -30.13 2.28 9.65
C SER A 253 -30.47 1.74 11.05
N GLU A 254 -31.75 1.65 11.35
CA GLU A 254 -32.26 1.07 12.58
C GLU A 254 -32.23 -0.45 12.41
N TYR A 255 -31.27 -1.08 13.10
CA TYR A 255 -31.20 -2.53 13.20
C TYR A 255 -32.05 -2.99 14.37
N THR A 256 -33.38 -2.86 14.25
CA THR A 256 -34.37 -3.19 15.30
C THR A 256 -34.30 -4.66 15.73
N PHE A 257 -33.86 -5.57 14.85
CA PHE A 257 -33.65 -6.99 15.17
C PHE A 257 -32.66 -7.24 16.31
N LEU A 258 -31.68 -6.34 16.50
CA LEU A 258 -30.63 -6.51 17.52
C LEU A 258 -31.09 -6.11 18.93
N GLU A 259 -32.22 -5.42 19.06
CA GLU A 259 -32.73 -4.97 20.37
C GLU A 259 -33.20 -6.14 21.25
N ARG A 260 -33.51 -7.29 20.63
CA ARG A 260 -33.92 -8.52 21.33
C ARG A 260 -32.81 -9.15 22.18
N TYR A 261 -31.55 -8.77 21.97
CA TYR A 261 -30.37 -9.39 22.62
C TYR A 261 -29.80 -8.57 23.79
N GLY A 262 -30.55 -7.61 24.32
CA GLY A 262 -30.15 -6.77 25.45
C GLY A 262 -28.88 -5.96 25.18
N GLU A 263 -28.06 -5.73 26.20
CA GLU A 263 -26.84 -4.91 26.10
C GLU A 263 -25.85 -5.40 25.02
N ILE A 264 -25.69 -6.72 24.87
CA ILE A 264 -24.80 -7.31 23.85
C ILE A 264 -25.30 -6.94 22.44
N GLY A 265 -26.61 -6.98 22.24
CA GLY A 265 -27.25 -6.57 20.98
C GLY A 265 -27.05 -5.10 20.65
N GLU A 266 -27.10 -4.23 21.67
CA GLU A 266 -26.82 -2.80 21.50
C GLU A 266 -25.36 -2.54 21.12
N PHE A 267 -24.40 -3.18 21.80
CA PHE A 267 -22.98 -3.08 21.44
C PHE A 267 -22.72 -3.64 20.04
N PHE A 268 -23.34 -4.76 19.68
CA PHE A 268 -23.25 -5.34 18.34
C PHE A 268 -23.79 -4.38 17.26
N ARG A 269 -24.92 -3.72 17.55
CA ARG A 269 -25.51 -2.69 16.68
C ARG A 269 -24.58 -1.49 16.50
N LEU A 270 -23.95 -1.04 17.58
CA LEU A 270 -23.00 0.07 17.54
C LEU A 270 -21.76 -0.28 16.70
N GLU A 271 -21.23 -1.50 16.83
CA GLU A 271 -20.12 -1.97 16.00
C GLU A 271 -20.47 -2.06 14.53
N LEU A 272 -21.64 -2.63 14.18
CA LEU A 272 -22.11 -2.65 12.79
C LEU A 272 -22.25 -1.24 12.20
N LYS A 273 -22.82 -0.31 12.97
CA LYS A 273 -22.89 1.10 12.58
C LYS A 273 -21.51 1.71 12.42
N MET A 274 -20.54 1.35 13.26
CA MET A 274 -19.16 1.82 13.15
C MET A 274 -18.49 1.31 11.88
N LEU A 275 -18.57 0.01 11.60
CA LEU A 275 -17.99 -0.61 10.40
C LEU A 275 -18.54 0.00 9.11
N THR A 276 -19.84 0.29 9.08
CA THR A 276 -20.54 0.82 7.90
C THR A 276 -20.45 2.35 7.77
N ARG A 277 -20.32 3.10 8.85
CA ARG A 277 -20.30 4.58 8.81
C ARG A 277 -18.89 5.15 8.83
N ASN A 278 -17.98 4.58 9.63
CA ASN A 278 -16.64 5.12 9.78
C ASN A 278 -15.82 4.88 8.51
N LYS A 279 -15.29 5.97 7.91
CA LYS A 279 -14.45 5.90 6.71
C LYS A 279 -13.24 4.99 6.91
N ARG A 280 -12.66 4.98 8.12
CA ARG A 280 -11.48 4.16 8.44
C ARG A 280 -11.82 2.66 8.48
N CYS A 281 -12.87 2.26 9.19
CA CYS A 281 -13.30 0.86 9.28
C CYS A 281 -13.75 0.34 7.91
N LYS A 282 -14.54 1.13 7.18
CA LYS A 282 -14.96 0.82 5.81
C LYS A 282 -13.78 0.66 4.86
N MET A 283 -12.77 1.52 4.96
CA MET A 283 -11.54 1.39 4.16
C MET A 283 -10.74 0.14 4.54
N SER A 284 -10.68 -0.19 5.83
CA SER A 284 -10.02 -1.40 6.35
C SER A 284 -10.68 -2.67 5.78
N LEU A 285 -12.00 -2.81 5.95
CA LEU A 285 -12.80 -3.91 5.39
C LEU A 285 -12.59 -4.07 3.88
N ARG A 286 -12.60 -2.97 3.14
CA ARG A 286 -12.37 -2.97 1.68
C ARG A 286 -10.96 -3.40 1.32
N THR A 287 -9.95 -2.90 2.03
CA THR A 287 -8.54 -3.20 1.73
C THR A 287 -8.26 -4.67 1.97
N PHE A 288 -8.68 -5.21 3.12
CA PHE A 288 -8.51 -6.63 3.41
C PHE A 288 -9.36 -7.52 2.51
N GLY A 289 -10.58 -7.11 2.14
CA GLY A 289 -11.38 -7.82 1.14
C GLY A 289 -10.69 -7.90 -0.22
N ILE A 290 -10.09 -6.81 -0.71
CA ILE A 290 -9.33 -6.79 -1.98
C ILE A 290 -8.10 -7.71 -1.89
N ILE A 291 -7.39 -7.72 -0.77
CA ILE A 291 -6.23 -8.61 -0.56
C ILE A 291 -6.67 -10.08 -0.64
N VAL A 292 -7.78 -10.44 0.00
CA VAL A 292 -8.33 -11.82 -0.06
C VAL A 292 -8.75 -12.20 -1.48
N ILE A 293 -9.39 -11.28 -2.22
CA ILE A 293 -9.74 -11.51 -3.64
C ILE A 293 -8.47 -11.75 -4.46
N LEU A 294 -7.44 -10.93 -4.28
CA LEU A 294 -6.18 -11.06 -5.00
C LEU A 294 -5.54 -12.43 -4.72
N PHE A 295 -5.52 -12.87 -3.46
CA PHE A 295 -5.03 -14.21 -3.12
C PHE A 295 -5.89 -15.35 -3.70
N SER A 296 -7.22 -15.21 -3.70
CA SER A 296 -8.13 -16.18 -4.31
C SER A 296 -7.89 -16.31 -5.82
N VAL A 297 -7.71 -15.19 -6.52
CA VAL A 297 -7.37 -15.16 -7.95
C VAL A 297 -5.98 -15.76 -8.21
N LEU A 298 -4.96 -15.38 -7.44
CA LEU A 298 -3.62 -15.95 -7.58
C LEU A 298 -3.62 -17.46 -7.41
N LEU A 299 -4.31 -17.97 -6.39
CA LEU A 299 -4.48 -19.42 -6.20
C LEU A 299 -5.22 -20.06 -7.36
N SER A 300 -6.28 -19.42 -7.84
CA SER A 300 -7.14 -19.96 -8.91
C SER A 300 -6.39 -20.14 -10.23
N PHE A 301 -5.56 -19.18 -10.62
CA PHE A 301 -4.97 -19.12 -11.96
C PHE A 301 -3.47 -19.46 -12.04
N SER A 302 -2.73 -19.41 -10.93
CA SER A 302 -1.28 -19.70 -10.94
C SER A 302 -0.99 -21.14 -10.54
N THR A 303 -0.15 -21.83 -11.31
CA THR A 303 0.36 -23.19 -10.99
C THR A 303 1.56 -23.17 -10.05
N ILE A 304 2.20 -22.00 -9.87
CA ILE A 304 3.39 -21.83 -9.03
C ILE A 304 3.07 -22.10 -7.54
N TYR A 305 1.81 -21.91 -7.15
CA TYR A 305 1.36 -22.06 -5.76
C TYR A 305 0.63 -23.38 -5.46
N ASP A 306 0.69 -24.36 -6.37
CA ASP A 306 0.00 -25.65 -6.20
C ASP A 306 0.67 -26.55 -5.14
N ASN A 307 1.87 -26.20 -4.68
CA ASN A 307 2.51 -26.86 -3.55
C ASN A 307 1.61 -26.80 -2.30
N ALA A 308 1.40 -27.95 -1.65
CA ALA A 308 0.51 -28.09 -0.50
C ALA A 308 0.78 -27.06 0.62
N PHE A 309 2.06 -26.78 0.89
CA PHE A 309 2.47 -25.77 1.85
C PHE A 309 2.01 -24.34 1.46
N MET A 310 2.24 -23.94 0.21
CA MET A 310 1.91 -22.59 -0.28
C MET A 310 0.40 -22.38 -0.35
N LYS A 311 -0.34 -23.39 -0.80
CA LYS A 311 -1.80 -23.38 -0.83
C LYS A 311 -2.38 -23.21 0.58
N ASN A 312 -1.93 -24.00 1.54
CA ASN A 312 -2.38 -23.88 2.94
C ASN A 312 -2.02 -22.51 3.53
N PHE A 313 -0.80 -22.02 3.27
CA PHE A 313 -0.36 -20.72 3.73
C PHE A 313 -1.27 -19.58 3.22
N ILE A 314 -1.57 -19.54 1.93
CA ILE A 314 -2.39 -18.47 1.34
C ILE A 314 -3.82 -18.50 1.89
N VAL A 315 -4.40 -19.68 2.09
CA VAL A 315 -5.76 -19.81 2.62
C VAL A 315 -5.84 -19.39 4.08
N ILE A 316 -4.93 -19.90 4.93
CA ILE A 316 -4.84 -19.49 6.33
C ILE A 316 -4.66 -17.98 6.42
N TYR A 317 -3.74 -17.43 5.64
CA TYR A 317 -3.45 -16.01 5.64
C TYR A 317 -4.67 -15.17 5.23
N SER A 318 -5.46 -15.62 4.26
CA SER A 318 -6.67 -14.93 3.81
C SER A 318 -7.72 -14.80 4.92
N PHE A 319 -7.91 -15.83 5.75
CA PHE A 319 -8.83 -15.79 6.89
C PHE A 319 -8.28 -14.97 8.07
N ILE A 320 -6.99 -15.11 8.36
CA ILE A 320 -6.33 -14.41 9.48
C ILE A 320 -6.27 -12.90 9.23
N VAL A 321 -5.78 -12.48 8.06
CA VAL A 321 -5.57 -11.06 7.74
C VAL A 321 -6.88 -10.28 7.78
N PHE A 322 -7.97 -10.88 7.32
CA PHE A 322 -9.27 -10.23 7.33
C PHE A 322 -9.73 -9.85 8.75
N GLY A 323 -9.61 -10.78 9.71
CA GLY A 323 -10.00 -10.52 11.09
C GLY A 323 -8.98 -9.72 11.88
N VAL A 324 -7.72 -10.18 11.91
CA VAL A 324 -6.65 -9.53 12.69
C VAL A 324 -6.40 -8.11 12.20
N GLY A 325 -6.51 -7.85 10.90
CA GLY A 325 -6.35 -6.52 10.35
C GLY A 325 -7.32 -5.51 10.95
N ILE A 326 -8.57 -5.91 11.21
CA ILE A 326 -9.59 -5.04 11.80
C ILE A 326 -9.53 -5.09 13.34
N LEU A 327 -9.32 -6.29 13.90
CA LEU A 327 -9.21 -6.52 15.34
C LEU A 327 -7.93 -5.93 15.95
N SER A 328 -6.88 -5.65 15.19
CA SER A 328 -5.65 -5.02 15.72
C SER A 328 -5.90 -3.68 16.43
N GLN A 329 -7.08 -3.08 16.24
CA GLN A 329 -7.54 -1.86 16.90
C GLN A 329 -8.78 -2.11 17.77
N ILE A 330 -8.81 -3.19 18.55
CA ILE A 330 -9.99 -3.64 19.35
C ILE A 330 -10.68 -2.47 20.06
N MET A 331 -9.92 -1.62 20.75
CA MET A 331 -10.40 -0.45 21.50
C MET A 331 -9.97 0.90 20.91
N GLY A 332 -9.40 0.90 19.70
CA GLY A 332 -8.83 2.10 19.10
C GLY A 332 -9.89 3.12 18.66
N PHE A 333 -11.14 2.68 18.45
CA PHE A 333 -12.22 3.52 17.96
C PHE A 333 -13.10 4.06 19.09
N GLU A 334 -13.16 3.33 20.19
CA GLU A 334 -13.93 3.61 21.41
C GLU A 334 -13.17 4.53 22.36
N GLY A 335 -11.92 4.89 22.05
CA GLY A 335 -11.02 5.60 22.96
C GLY A 335 -11.60 6.86 23.60
N ASN A 336 -12.52 7.56 22.92
CA ASN A 336 -13.16 8.77 23.46
C ASN A 336 -14.14 8.52 24.61
N TYR A 337 -14.73 7.32 24.70
CA TYR A 337 -15.71 6.94 25.73
C TYR A 337 -15.27 5.70 26.52
N LEU A 338 -13.99 5.31 26.37
CA LEU A 338 -13.40 4.17 27.06
C LEU A 338 -13.44 4.35 28.58
N ASP A 339 -13.18 5.57 29.07
CA ASP A 339 -13.24 5.88 30.51
C ASP A 339 -14.64 5.62 31.09
N GLY A 340 -15.69 5.94 30.32
CA GLY A 340 -17.07 5.67 30.70
C GLY A 340 -17.39 4.17 30.74
N LEU A 341 -16.87 3.39 29.79
CA LEU A 341 -17.01 1.92 29.78
C LEU A 341 -16.26 1.26 30.94
N MET A 342 -15.11 1.80 31.33
CA MET A 342 -14.30 1.27 32.43
C MET A 342 -14.93 1.44 33.82
N THR A 343 -15.93 2.32 33.96
CA THR A 343 -16.68 2.45 35.23
C THR A 343 -17.51 1.21 35.57
N ARG A 344 -17.94 0.42 34.56
CA ARG A 344 -18.80 -0.76 34.74
C ARG A 344 -18.15 -1.99 34.13
N LYS A 345 -17.76 -2.96 34.98
CA LYS A 345 -17.08 -4.20 34.57
C LYS A 345 -17.88 -5.01 33.53
N GLU A 346 -19.19 -5.10 33.67
CA GLU A 346 -20.04 -5.87 32.74
C GLU A 346 -20.09 -5.26 31.33
N SER A 347 -19.96 -3.94 31.22
CA SER A 347 -20.07 -3.24 29.93
C SER A 347 -18.89 -3.56 28.97
N ILE A 348 -17.67 -3.67 29.51
CA ILE A 348 -16.49 -4.03 28.71
C ILE A 348 -16.56 -5.49 28.25
N PHE A 349 -16.94 -6.38 29.15
CA PHE A 349 -17.09 -7.80 28.81
C PHE A 349 -18.16 -7.99 27.71
N ASN A 350 -19.31 -7.34 27.86
CA ASN A 350 -20.40 -7.40 26.87
C ASN A 350 -19.98 -6.79 25.51
N LEU A 351 -19.18 -5.72 25.52
CA LEU A 351 -18.63 -5.11 24.30
C LEU A 351 -17.63 -6.02 23.59
N LEU A 352 -16.67 -6.61 24.33
CA LEU A 352 -15.69 -7.54 23.76
C LEU A 352 -16.37 -8.79 23.20
N LYS A 353 -17.37 -9.32 23.92
CA LYS A 353 -18.20 -10.44 23.47
C LYS A 353 -18.97 -10.11 22.19
N ALA A 354 -19.57 -8.92 22.10
CA ALA A 354 -20.25 -8.45 20.89
C ALA A 354 -19.28 -8.33 19.69
N LYS A 355 -18.07 -7.77 19.91
CA LYS A 355 -17.01 -7.71 18.88
C LYS A 355 -16.61 -9.11 18.42
N TYR A 356 -16.33 -10.02 19.34
CA TYR A 356 -15.92 -11.39 19.01
C TYR A 356 -16.97 -12.08 18.12
N TYR A 357 -18.25 -11.99 18.46
CA TYR A 357 -19.31 -12.55 17.63
C TYR A 357 -19.43 -11.89 16.26
N LEU A 358 -19.34 -10.57 16.19
CA LEU A 358 -19.43 -9.85 14.92
C LEU A 358 -18.29 -10.26 13.99
N TYR A 359 -17.05 -10.27 14.48
CA TYR A 359 -15.90 -10.66 13.66
C TYR A 359 -15.91 -12.14 13.30
N SER A 360 -16.42 -13.01 14.18
CA SER A 360 -16.64 -14.43 13.88
C SER A 360 -17.62 -14.62 12.72
N ILE A 361 -18.73 -13.88 12.71
CA ILE A 361 -19.68 -13.84 11.58
C ILE A 361 -19.02 -13.20 10.34
N GLY A 362 -18.18 -12.19 10.56
CA GLY A 362 -17.44 -11.51 9.51
C GLY A 362 -16.53 -12.43 8.69
N VAL A 363 -16.05 -13.55 9.23
CA VAL A 363 -15.23 -14.55 8.52
C VAL A 363 -15.99 -15.23 7.37
N LEU A 364 -17.31 -15.15 7.35
CA LEU A 364 -18.09 -15.59 6.19
C LEU A 364 -17.76 -14.78 4.92
N ILE A 365 -17.32 -13.53 5.06
CA ILE A 365 -16.91 -12.70 3.91
C ILE A 365 -15.70 -13.32 3.21
N PRO A 366 -14.53 -13.54 3.85
CA PRO A 366 -13.40 -14.20 3.19
C PRO A 366 -13.72 -15.62 2.73
N PHE A 367 -14.63 -16.35 3.40
CA PHE A 367 -15.09 -17.66 2.93
C PHE A 367 -15.75 -17.55 1.54
N VAL A 368 -16.68 -16.61 1.35
CA VAL A 368 -17.33 -16.35 0.05
C VAL A 368 -16.31 -15.87 -0.98
N LEU A 369 -15.33 -15.03 -0.59
CA LEU A 369 -14.32 -14.52 -1.52
C LEU A 369 -13.32 -15.60 -2.00
N ILE A 370 -13.13 -16.69 -1.25
CA ILE A 370 -12.27 -17.83 -1.63
C ILE A 370 -13.00 -18.82 -2.57
N THR A 371 -14.31 -18.69 -2.76
CA THR A 371 -15.11 -19.56 -3.64
C THR A 371 -14.52 -19.79 -5.04
N PRO A 372 -13.95 -18.79 -5.76
CA PRO A 372 -13.32 -19.04 -7.06
C PRO A 372 -12.23 -20.11 -7.02
N ALA A 373 -11.40 -20.13 -5.97
CA ALA A 373 -10.33 -21.12 -5.81
C ALA A 373 -10.86 -22.52 -5.42
N ILE A 374 -12.07 -22.59 -4.88
CA ILE A 374 -12.80 -23.85 -4.64
C ILE A 374 -13.35 -24.37 -5.98
N VAL A 375 -13.94 -23.50 -6.79
CA VAL A 375 -14.55 -23.85 -8.09
C VAL A 375 -13.51 -24.36 -9.09
N THR A 376 -12.29 -23.82 -9.08
CA THR A 376 -11.19 -24.34 -9.92
C THR A 376 -10.66 -25.70 -9.47
N GLY A 377 -11.22 -26.31 -8.42
CA GLY A 377 -10.81 -27.61 -7.88
C GLY A 377 -9.48 -27.58 -7.14
N LYS A 378 -8.83 -26.42 -7.08
CA LYS A 378 -7.55 -26.26 -6.39
C LYS A 378 -7.70 -26.29 -4.89
N LEU A 379 -8.88 -26.03 -4.31
CA LEU A 379 -9.15 -26.13 -2.87
C LEU A 379 -10.37 -27.00 -2.58
N SER A 380 -10.28 -27.83 -1.54
CA SER A 380 -11.43 -28.57 -1.04
C SER A 380 -12.26 -27.67 -0.12
N VAL A 381 -13.59 -27.77 -0.20
CA VAL A 381 -14.51 -27.04 0.69
C VAL A 381 -14.20 -27.31 2.16
N PHE A 382 -13.91 -28.57 2.50
CA PHE A 382 -13.55 -28.97 3.87
C PHE A 382 -12.30 -28.29 4.40
N SER A 383 -11.29 -28.05 3.55
CA SER A 383 -10.09 -27.32 3.97
C SER A 383 -10.42 -25.86 4.30
N ALA A 384 -11.26 -25.19 3.49
CA ALA A 384 -11.68 -23.82 3.75
C ALA A 384 -12.49 -23.71 5.04
N ILE A 385 -13.40 -24.66 5.31
CA ILE A 385 -14.17 -24.72 6.56
C ILE A 385 -13.24 -24.94 7.77
N SER A 386 -12.28 -25.86 7.66
CA SER A 386 -11.31 -26.12 8.73
C SER A 386 -10.51 -24.86 9.09
N TYR A 387 -10.02 -24.13 8.08
CA TYR A 387 -9.29 -22.88 8.31
C TYR A 387 -10.17 -21.75 8.84
N MET A 388 -11.44 -21.69 8.45
CA MET A 388 -12.41 -20.77 9.03
C MET A 388 -12.53 -20.99 10.55
N PHE A 389 -12.77 -22.23 10.99
CA PHE A 389 -12.86 -22.56 12.42
C PHE A 389 -11.55 -22.34 13.16
N PHE A 390 -10.41 -22.67 12.55
CA PHE A 390 -9.10 -22.39 13.14
C PHE A 390 -8.88 -20.90 13.39
N SER A 391 -9.25 -20.04 12.43
CA SER A 391 -9.12 -18.59 12.55
C SER A 391 -9.99 -18.01 13.67
N ILE A 392 -11.25 -18.44 13.77
CA ILE A 392 -12.20 -17.99 14.79
C ILE A 392 -11.79 -18.49 16.19
N GLY A 393 -11.41 -19.76 16.28
CA GLY A 393 -11.13 -20.42 17.56
C GLY A 393 -9.79 -20.03 18.15
N VAL A 394 -8.70 -20.18 17.40
CA VAL A 394 -7.33 -19.99 17.93
C VAL A 394 -6.89 -18.54 17.78
N VAL A 395 -7.00 -18.01 16.56
CA VAL A 395 -6.36 -16.72 16.23
C VAL A 395 -7.13 -15.55 16.81
N TYR A 396 -8.45 -15.50 16.60
CA TYR A 396 -9.23 -14.37 17.11
C TYR A 396 -9.24 -14.39 18.63
N PHE A 397 -9.37 -15.56 19.26
CA PHE A 397 -9.25 -15.69 20.71
C PHE A 397 -7.92 -15.14 21.23
N ALA A 398 -6.79 -15.50 20.61
CA ALA A 398 -5.47 -15.01 20.99
C ALA A 398 -5.31 -13.49 20.83
N VAL A 399 -6.05 -12.86 19.92
CA VAL A 399 -6.03 -11.40 19.73
C VAL A 399 -6.85 -10.66 20.79
N PHE A 400 -7.89 -11.30 21.34
CA PHE A 400 -8.70 -10.74 22.43
C PHE A 400 -8.09 -10.93 23.82
N GLN A 401 -7.04 -11.75 23.95
CA GLN A 401 -6.21 -11.89 25.15
C GLN A 401 -5.27 -10.69 25.29
#